data_AF-Q9NPZ5-F1
#
_entry.id   AF-Q9NPZ5-F1
#
_cell.length_a   1.000
_cell.length_b   1.000
_cell.length_c   1.000
_cell.angle_alpha   90.00
_cell.angle_beta   90.00
_cell.angle_gamma   90.00
#
_symmetry.space_group_name_H-M   'P 1'
#
loop_
_entity.id
_entity.type
_entity.pdbx_description
1 polymer ?
#
loop_
_entity_poly.entity_id
_entity_poly.type
_entity_poly.pdbx_seq_one_letter_code
_entity_poly.pdbx_strand_id
1 'polypeptide(L)'
;MKSALFTRFFILLPWILIVIIMLDVDTRRPVPPLTPRPYFSPYAVGRGGARLPLRRGGPAHGTQKRNQSRPQPQPEPQLPTIYAITPTYSRPVQKAELTRLANTFRQVAQLHWILVEDAAARSELVSRFLARAGLPSTHLHVPTPRRYKRPGLPRATEQRNAGLAWLRQRHQHQRAQPGVLFFADDDNTYSLELFQEMRTTRKVSVWPVGLVGGRRYERPLVENGKVVGWYTGWRADRPFAIDMAGFAVSLQVILSNPKAVFKRRGSQPGMQESDFLKQITTVEELEPKANNCTKVLVWHTRTEKVNLANEPKYHLDTVKIEV
;
A
#
# COMPACT_ATOMS: atom_id res chain seq x y z
N MET A 1 -43.75 -18.90 -15.06
CA MET A 1 -42.60 -17.98 -14.92
C MET A 1 -42.68 -16.99 -13.73
N LYS A 2 -43.85 -16.76 -13.10
CA LYS A 2 -43.94 -15.83 -11.95
C LYS A 2 -43.35 -16.38 -10.63
N SER A 3 -43.40 -17.69 -10.39
CA SER A 3 -42.90 -18.31 -9.14
C SER A 3 -41.38 -18.15 -8.92
N ALA A 4 -40.56 -18.34 -9.97
CA ALA A 4 -39.09 -18.26 -9.84
C ALA A 4 -38.56 -16.84 -9.50
N LEU A 5 -39.31 -15.80 -9.84
CA LEU A 5 -38.95 -14.41 -9.49
C LEU A 5 -39.18 -14.15 -8.00
N PHE A 6 -40.28 -14.64 -7.43
CA PHE A 6 -40.54 -14.49 -6.00
C PHE A 6 -39.53 -15.25 -5.15
N THR A 7 -39.13 -16.47 -5.53
CA THR A 7 -38.14 -17.25 -4.76
C THR A 7 -36.77 -16.55 -4.73
N ARG A 8 -36.32 -15.96 -5.85
CA ARG A 8 -35.07 -15.18 -5.89
C ARG A 8 -35.15 -13.90 -5.07
N PHE A 9 -36.31 -13.26 -5.00
CA PHE A 9 -36.52 -12.05 -4.21
C PHE A 9 -36.40 -12.34 -2.71
N PHE A 10 -37.02 -13.43 -2.23
CA PHE A 10 -36.95 -13.83 -0.82
C PHE A 10 -35.56 -14.34 -0.39
N ILE A 11 -34.77 -14.93 -1.31
CA ILE A 11 -33.38 -15.33 -1.02
C ILE A 11 -32.45 -14.11 -0.83
N LEU A 12 -32.72 -12.99 -1.52
CA LEU A 12 -31.88 -11.78 -1.45
C LEU A 12 -32.26 -10.83 -0.31
N LEU A 13 -33.50 -10.91 0.18
CA LEU A 13 -34.06 -9.99 1.18
C LEU A 13 -33.25 -9.93 2.50
N PRO A 14 -32.76 -11.06 3.07
CA PRO A 14 -31.92 -11.02 4.28
C PRO A 14 -30.58 -10.31 4.04
N TRP A 15 -29.98 -10.51 2.87
CA TRP A 15 -28.70 -9.90 2.51
C TRP A 15 -28.82 -8.39 2.29
N ILE A 16 -29.91 -7.94 1.67
CA ILE A 16 -30.21 -6.51 1.51
C ILE A 16 -30.39 -5.85 2.89
N LEU A 17 -31.11 -6.51 3.81
CA LEU A 17 -31.31 -6.00 5.17
C LEU A 17 -29.98 -5.85 5.93
N ILE A 18 -29.07 -6.83 5.82
CA ILE A 18 -27.74 -6.77 6.45
C ILE A 18 -26.91 -5.60 5.91
N VAL A 19 -26.93 -5.36 4.60
CA VAL A 19 -26.23 -4.22 3.98
C VAL A 19 -26.81 -2.89 4.45
N ILE A 20 -28.14 -2.77 4.57
CA ILE A 20 -28.81 -1.57 5.08
C ILE A 20 -28.43 -1.32 6.54
N ILE A 21 -28.45 -2.35 7.40
CA ILE A 21 -28.07 -2.23 8.81
C ILE A 21 -26.59 -1.84 8.95
N MET A 22 -25.69 -2.41 8.15
CA MET A 22 -24.28 -2.02 8.15
C MET A 22 -24.08 -0.55 7.76
N LEU A 23 -24.85 -0.05 6.79
CA LEU A 23 -24.78 1.36 6.38
C LEU A 23 -25.38 2.31 7.44
N ASP A 24 -26.47 1.94 8.12
CA ASP A 24 -27.11 2.79 9.14
C ASP A 24 -26.36 2.79 10.49
N VAL A 25 -25.64 1.70 10.81
CA VAL A 25 -24.79 1.67 12.03
C VAL A 25 -23.55 2.55 11.86
N ASP A 26 -23.02 2.69 10.63
CA ASP A 26 -21.89 3.58 10.33
C ASP A 26 -22.29 5.06 10.39
N THR A 27 -23.56 5.41 10.10
CA THR A 27 -24.02 6.82 10.12
C THR A 27 -24.41 7.32 11.50
N ARG A 28 -24.66 6.46 12.50
CA ARG A 28 -25.23 6.85 13.80
C ARG A 28 -24.26 6.89 14.98
N ARG A 29 -22.95 6.79 14.79
CA ARG A 29 -22.00 6.90 15.93
C ARG A 29 -21.72 8.37 16.29
N PRO A 30 -22.11 8.84 17.50
CA PRO A 30 -21.72 10.16 17.97
C PRO A 30 -20.22 10.16 18.32
N VAL A 31 -19.46 11.11 17.76
CA VAL A 31 -18.06 11.34 18.13
C VAL A 31 -18.02 12.14 19.44
N PRO A 32 -17.29 11.70 20.49
CA PRO A 32 -17.12 12.50 21.71
C PRO A 32 -16.26 13.74 21.43
N PRO A 33 -16.48 14.88 22.11
CA PRO A 33 -15.67 16.07 21.90
C PRO A 33 -14.25 15.85 22.45
N LEU A 34 -13.24 15.95 21.58
CA LEU A 34 -11.83 15.93 21.96
C LEU A 34 -11.39 17.36 22.35
N THR A 35 -11.06 17.55 23.63
CA THR A 35 -10.42 18.74 24.17
C THR A 35 -8.99 18.90 23.63
N PRO A 36 -8.54 20.11 23.20
CA PRO A 36 -7.18 20.33 22.74
C PRO A 36 -6.20 20.39 23.92
N ARG A 37 -5.15 19.57 23.89
CA ARG A 37 -3.95 19.78 24.74
C ARG A 37 -2.82 20.37 23.89
N PRO A 38 -1.98 21.27 24.45
CA PRO A 38 -0.97 22.01 23.69
C PRO A 38 0.22 21.12 23.31
N TYR A 39 0.75 21.33 22.11
CA TYR A 39 2.01 20.76 21.62
C TYR A 39 3.19 21.19 22.52
N PHE A 40 3.92 20.23 23.07
CA PHE A 40 5.26 20.43 23.61
C PHE A 40 6.30 20.01 22.56
N SER A 41 7.18 20.95 22.19
CA SER A 41 8.41 20.70 21.43
C SER A 41 9.59 20.61 22.40
N PRO A 42 10.51 19.65 22.25
CA PRO A 42 11.80 19.75 22.90
C PRO A 42 12.95 19.53 21.90
N TYR A 43 13.66 20.60 21.56
CA TYR A 43 15.08 20.51 21.18
C TYR A 43 15.85 21.60 21.94
N ALA A 44 16.42 21.21 23.08
CA ALA A 44 17.48 21.92 23.76
C ALA A 44 18.36 20.89 24.49
N VAL A 45 19.52 20.57 23.91
CA VAL A 45 20.63 19.98 24.66
C VAL A 45 21.90 20.71 24.23
N GLY A 46 22.35 21.60 25.10
CA GLY A 46 23.72 22.08 25.13
C GLY A 46 24.56 21.25 26.08
N ARG A 47 25.83 21.04 25.73
CA ARG A 47 27.03 20.76 26.56
C ARG A 47 28.12 20.42 25.55
N GLY A 48 29.32 20.97 25.56
CA GLY A 48 30.10 21.61 26.60
C GLY A 48 31.54 21.28 26.22
N GLY A 49 32.38 22.30 26.02
CA GLY A 49 33.71 22.13 25.45
C GLY A 49 34.73 21.53 26.42
N ALA A 50 35.76 20.90 25.87
CA ALA A 50 37.09 20.84 26.45
C ALA A 50 38.11 20.61 25.33
N ARG A 51 38.97 21.61 25.11
CA ARG A 51 40.21 21.52 24.32
C ARG A 51 41.33 21.00 25.22
N LEU A 52 42.21 20.14 24.72
CA LEU A 52 43.60 19.96 25.17
C LEU A 52 44.45 19.50 23.94
N PRO A 53 45.77 19.76 23.91
CA PRO A 53 46.42 20.37 22.74
C PRO A 53 47.37 19.43 21.98
N LEU A 54 47.74 19.88 20.77
CA LEU A 54 48.76 19.31 19.90
C LEU A 54 50.11 19.17 20.61
N ARG A 55 50.76 18.01 20.44
CA ARG A 55 52.18 17.82 20.70
C ARG A 55 52.89 17.35 19.43
N ARG A 56 54.03 17.98 19.18
CA ARG A 56 54.90 17.94 17.99
C ARG A 56 56.13 17.05 18.29
N GLY A 57 56.66 16.38 17.26
CA GLY A 57 57.99 15.73 17.24
C GLY A 57 57.93 14.20 17.25
N GLY A 58 58.63 13.44 16.40
CA GLY A 58 59.62 13.72 15.36
C GLY A 58 59.78 12.47 14.47
N PRO A 59 60.55 12.53 13.37
CA PRO A 59 60.61 11.47 12.36
C PRO A 59 61.69 10.44 12.68
N ALA A 60 61.43 9.15 12.43
CA ALA A 60 62.49 8.16 12.28
C ALA A 60 62.05 6.99 11.38
N HIS A 61 62.97 6.64 10.50
CA HIS A 61 62.93 5.64 9.44
C HIS A 61 62.43 4.25 9.84
N GLY A 62 61.76 3.60 8.89
CA GLY A 62 61.42 2.18 8.97
C GLY A 62 60.65 1.69 7.75
N THR A 63 61.30 1.65 6.59
CA THR A 63 60.79 1.07 5.35
C THR A 63 60.57 -0.44 5.52
N GLN A 64 59.34 -0.86 5.77
CA GLN A 64 58.91 -2.25 5.53
C GLN A 64 57.80 -2.29 4.48
N LYS A 65 58.18 -2.75 3.28
CA LYS A 65 57.28 -3.17 2.21
C LYS A 65 56.45 -4.37 2.70
N ARG A 66 55.29 -4.11 3.30
CA ARG A 66 54.30 -5.16 3.57
C ARG A 66 53.29 -5.21 2.44
N ASN A 67 53.59 -6.02 1.43
CA ASN A 67 52.62 -6.49 0.44
C ASN A 67 51.53 -7.28 1.17
N GLN A 68 50.49 -6.60 1.63
CA GLN A 68 49.22 -7.22 2.00
C GLN A 68 48.25 -6.98 0.85
N SER A 69 47.91 -8.06 0.15
CA SER A 69 46.74 -8.19 -0.69
C SER A 69 45.50 -7.83 0.13
N ARG A 70 45.08 -6.56 0.04
CA ARG A 70 43.83 -6.08 0.64
C ARG A 70 42.69 -6.83 -0.04
N PRO A 71 41.81 -7.54 0.70
CA PRO A 71 40.63 -8.15 0.08
C PRO A 71 39.83 -7.03 -0.60
N GLN A 72 39.48 -7.21 -1.87
CA GLN A 72 38.58 -6.28 -2.54
C GLN A 72 37.27 -6.22 -1.72
N PRO A 73 36.76 -5.01 -1.38
CA PRO A 73 35.51 -4.89 -0.67
C PRO A 73 34.41 -5.59 -1.48
N GLN A 74 33.73 -6.56 -0.87
CA GLN A 74 32.56 -7.17 -1.51
C GLN A 74 31.53 -6.08 -1.80
N PRO A 75 30.89 -6.08 -2.97
CA PRO A 75 29.85 -5.11 -3.28
C PRO A 75 28.77 -5.18 -2.20
N GLU A 76 28.48 -4.06 -1.53
CA GLU A 76 27.45 -4.00 -0.51
C GLU A 76 26.13 -4.54 -1.08
N PRO A 77 25.39 -5.35 -0.30
CA PRO A 77 24.13 -5.91 -0.77
C PRO A 77 23.19 -4.78 -1.16
N GLN A 78 22.75 -4.79 -2.43
CA GLN A 78 21.86 -3.75 -2.96
C GLN A 78 20.55 -3.73 -2.17
N LEU A 79 20.17 -2.55 -1.66
CA LEU A 79 18.91 -2.34 -0.96
C LEU A 79 17.74 -2.72 -1.88
N PRO A 80 16.86 -3.67 -1.50
CA PRO A 80 15.76 -4.11 -2.38
C PRO A 80 14.82 -2.97 -2.76
N THR A 81 14.41 -2.89 -4.03
CA THR A 81 13.45 -1.87 -4.47
C THR A 81 12.04 -2.22 -4.01
N ILE A 82 11.34 -1.28 -3.37
CA ILE A 82 9.89 -1.40 -3.13
C ILE A 82 9.15 -0.85 -4.36
N TYR A 83 8.35 -1.69 -5.00
CA TYR A 83 7.42 -1.30 -6.05
C TYR A 83 6.04 -1.11 -5.44
N ALA A 84 5.61 0.15 -5.31
CA ALA A 84 4.26 0.47 -4.83
C ALA A 84 3.32 0.59 -6.03
N ILE A 85 2.41 -0.39 -6.22
CA ILE A 85 1.34 -0.28 -7.22
C ILE A 85 0.18 0.48 -6.60
N THR A 86 -0.08 1.68 -7.10
CA THR A 86 -1.18 2.54 -6.66
C THR A 86 -2.20 2.71 -7.76
N PRO A 87 -3.40 2.10 -7.64
CA PRO A 87 -4.52 2.46 -8.49
C PRO A 87 -5.07 3.83 -8.08
N THR A 88 -5.44 4.67 -9.05
CA THR A 88 -6.10 5.95 -8.78
C THR A 88 -7.19 6.23 -9.81
N TYR A 89 -8.10 7.16 -9.50
CA TYR A 89 -9.14 7.61 -10.42
C TYR A 89 -9.50 9.07 -10.15
N SER A 90 -9.92 9.76 -11.20
CA SER A 90 -10.31 11.16 -11.14
C SER A 90 -11.53 11.38 -10.24
N ARG A 91 -11.34 12.19 -9.20
CA ARG A 91 -12.35 12.62 -8.22
C ARG A 91 -11.85 13.89 -7.53
N PRO A 92 -12.73 14.68 -6.88
CA PRO A 92 -12.33 15.96 -6.27
C PRO A 92 -11.13 15.88 -5.30
N VAL A 93 -10.98 14.79 -4.54
CA VAL A 93 -9.87 14.64 -3.59
C VAL A 93 -8.61 14.01 -4.21
N GLN A 94 -8.61 13.61 -5.49
CA GLN A 94 -7.53 12.82 -6.08
C GLN A 94 -6.15 13.45 -5.87
N LYS A 95 -6.00 14.74 -6.17
CA LYS A 95 -4.71 15.43 -6.04
C LYS A 95 -4.27 15.56 -4.59
N ALA A 96 -5.18 15.82 -3.66
CA ALA A 96 -4.88 15.86 -2.23
C ALA A 96 -4.39 14.49 -1.72
N GLU A 97 -5.06 13.42 -2.14
CA GLU A 97 -4.72 12.02 -1.81
C GLU A 97 -3.33 11.65 -2.29
N LEU A 98 -3.07 11.89 -3.58
CA LEU A 98 -1.76 11.63 -4.16
C LEU A 98 -0.67 12.50 -3.51
N THR A 99 -0.98 13.75 -3.14
CA THR A 99 -0.02 14.64 -2.47
C THR A 99 0.43 14.10 -1.13
N ARG A 100 -0.51 13.71 -0.24
CA ARG A 100 -0.16 13.16 1.08
C ARG A 100 0.55 11.81 0.97
N LEU A 101 0.16 10.98 0.01
CA LEU A 101 0.82 9.71 -0.25
C LEU A 101 2.25 9.92 -0.75
N ALA A 102 2.44 10.82 -1.72
CA ALA A 102 3.76 11.17 -2.24
C ALA A 102 4.68 11.78 -1.15
N ASN A 103 4.12 12.55 -0.21
CA ASN A 103 4.86 13.08 0.93
C ASN A 103 5.45 11.97 1.79
N THR A 104 4.67 10.91 2.05
CA THR A 104 5.12 9.71 2.74
C THR A 104 6.14 8.93 1.91
N PHE A 105 5.84 8.64 0.65
CA PHE A 105 6.69 7.81 -0.22
C PHE A 105 8.05 8.45 -0.52
N ARG A 106 8.14 9.78 -0.59
CA ARG A 106 9.42 10.49 -0.80
C ARG A 106 10.44 10.25 0.30
N GLN A 107 9.99 9.85 1.50
CA GLN A 107 10.85 9.54 2.64
C GLN A 107 11.36 8.10 2.63
N VAL A 108 10.92 7.27 1.66
CA VAL A 108 11.27 5.85 1.57
C VAL A 108 12.38 5.64 0.54
N ALA A 109 13.56 5.22 1.00
CA ALA A 109 14.68 4.90 0.12
C ALA A 109 14.34 3.74 -0.84
N GLN A 110 14.86 3.78 -2.07
CA GLN A 110 14.63 2.75 -3.10
C GLN A 110 13.14 2.36 -3.24
N LEU A 111 12.28 3.36 -3.39
CA LEU A 111 10.87 3.16 -3.72
C LEU A 111 10.61 3.61 -5.16
N HIS A 112 9.98 2.72 -5.95
CA HIS A 112 9.50 3.00 -7.29
C HIS A 112 7.98 2.99 -7.28
N TRP A 113 7.38 4.14 -7.60
CA TRP A 113 5.93 4.30 -7.54
C TRP A 113 5.27 4.02 -8.89
N ILE A 114 4.48 2.95 -8.98
CA ILE A 114 3.74 2.57 -10.18
C ILE A 114 2.30 3.08 -10.02
N LEU A 115 2.02 4.27 -10.55
CA LEU A 115 0.71 4.91 -10.47
C LEU A 115 -0.13 4.57 -11.70
N VAL A 116 -1.30 3.97 -11.50
CA VAL A 116 -2.15 3.43 -12.58
C VAL A 116 -3.53 4.07 -12.53
N GLU A 117 -3.83 4.94 -13.50
CA GLU A 117 -5.12 5.62 -13.58
C GLU A 117 -6.23 4.71 -14.14
N ASP A 118 -7.42 4.71 -13.52
CA ASP A 118 -8.68 4.20 -14.09
C ASP A 118 -9.23 5.20 -15.12
N ALA A 119 -8.52 5.30 -16.24
CA ALA A 119 -8.84 6.19 -17.36
C ALA A 119 -8.41 5.59 -18.70
N ALA A 120 -9.07 6.03 -19.78
CA ALA A 120 -8.75 5.61 -21.14
C ALA A 120 -7.41 6.20 -21.65
N ALA A 121 -6.97 7.31 -21.07
CA ALA A 121 -5.69 7.97 -21.31
C ALA A 121 -5.16 8.56 -19.99
N ARG A 122 -3.85 8.83 -19.93
CA ARG A 122 -3.24 9.54 -18.79
C ARG A 122 -3.80 10.95 -18.67
N SER A 123 -4.13 11.38 -17.46
CA SER A 123 -4.58 12.75 -17.21
C SER A 123 -3.41 13.73 -17.15
N GLU A 124 -3.65 14.98 -17.55
CA GLU A 124 -2.67 16.05 -17.41
C GLU A 124 -2.34 16.32 -15.93
N LEU A 125 -3.36 16.30 -15.05
CA LEU A 125 -3.20 16.46 -13.61
C LEU A 125 -2.18 15.48 -13.05
N VAL A 126 -2.37 14.17 -13.28
CA VAL A 126 -1.47 13.15 -12.73
C VAL A 126 -0.08 13.22 -13.37
N SER A 127 -0.01 13.51 -14.67
CA SER A 127 1.27 13.67 -15.39
C SER A 127 2.10 14.82 -14.79
N ARG A 128 1.48 16.00 -14.60
CA ARG A 128 2.13 17.18 -13.99
C ARG A 128 2.41 16.99 -12.50
N PHE A 129 1.58 16.23 -11.81
CA PHE A 129 1.79 15.88 -10.40
C PHE A 129 3.04 15.01 -10.24
N LEU A 130 3.12 13.87 -10.95
CA LEU A 130 4.25 12.96 -10.86
C LEU A 130 5.58 13.61 -11.29
N ALA A 131 5.56 14.44 -12.33
CA ALA A 131 6.73 15.20 -12.78
C ALA A 131 7.32 16.12 -11.69
N ARG A 132 6.48 16.61 -10.78
CA ARG A 132 6.88 17.48 -9.66
C ARG A 132 6.97 16.75 -8.31
N ALA A 133 6.58 15.48 -8.25
CA ALA A 133 6.47 14.77 -6.99
C ALA A 133 7.84 14.40 -6.37
N GLY A 134 8.91 14.35 -7.18
CA GLY A 134 10.28 14.18 -6.71
C GLY A 134 10.65 12.76 -6.27
N LEU A 135 9.89 11.74 -6.71
CA LEU A 135 10.20 10.33 -6.49
C LEU A 135 10.16 9.54 -7.82
N PRO A 136 10.98 8.48 -7.99
CA PRO A 136 10.94 7.63 -9.16
C PRO A 136 9.55 7.02 -9.34
N SER A 137 9.00 7.14 -10.54
CA SER A 137 7.66 6.66 -10.81
C SER A 137 7.48 6.12 -12.23
N THR A 138 6.42 5.34 -12.41
CA THR A 138 5.90 4.92 -13.72
C THR A 138 4.42 5.24 -13.75
N HIS A 139 4.03 5.98 -14.79
CA HIS A 139 2.66 6.44 -14.99
C HIS A 139 1.97 5.59 -16.05
N LEU A 140 1.07 4.72 -15.60
CA LEU A 140 0.26 3.85 -16.45
C LEU A 140 -1.22 4.28 -16.41
N HIS A 141 -2.01 3.74 -17.32
CA HIS A 141 -3.46 3.89 -17.30
C HIS A 141 -4.12 2.65 -17.89
N VAL A 142 -5.31 2.32 -17.39
CA VAL A 142 -6.19 1.31 -17.98
C VAL A 142 -7.62 1.58 -17.50
N PRO A 143 -8.62 1.69 -18.40
CA PRO A 143 -9.98 1.94 -17.96
C PRO A 143 -10.61 0.66 -17.42
N THR A 144 -11.27 0.75 -16.27
CA THR A 144 -12.21 -0.28 -15.84
C THR A 144 -13.47 -0.23 -16.71
N PRO A 145 -13.88 -1.34 -17.35
CA PRO A 145 -15.08 -1.36 -18.18
C PRO A 145 -16.33 -0.86 -17.42
N ARG A 146 -17.16 -0.02 -18.06
CA ARG A 146 -18.33 0.64 -17.44
C ARG A 146 -19.25 -0.33 -16.69
N ARG A 147 -19.45 -1.54 -17.22
CA ARG A 147 -20.27 -2.60 -16.58
C ARG A 147 -19.80 -2.99 -15.17
N TYR A 148 -18.55 -2.73 -14.83
CA TYR A 148 -17.95 -3.05 -13.54
C TYR A 148 -17.84 -1.85 -12.59
N LYS A 149 -18.15 -0.62 -13.04
CA LYS A 149 -18.22 0.58 -12.21
C LYS A 149 -19.56 0.66 -11.49
N ARG A 150 -19.87 -0.32 -10.63
CA ARG A 150 -21.13 -0.41 -9.86
C ARG A 150 -20.84 -0.52 -8.36
N PRO A 151 -21.70 0.02 -7.49
CA PRO A 151 -21.59 -0.20 -6.05
C PRO A 151 -21.50 -1.69 -5.70
N GLY A 152 -20.66 -2.04 -4.73
CA GLY A 152 -20.47 -3.43 -4.27
C GLY A 152 -19.53 -4.29 -5.12
N LEU A 153 -19.12 -3.83 -6.30
CA LEU A 153 -18.09 -4.53 -7.10
C LEU A 153 -16.68 -4.05 -6.74
N PRO A 154 -15.66 -4.93 -6.80
CA PRO A 154 -14.29 -4.53 -6.52
C PRO A 154 -13.78 -3.52 -7.54
N ARG A 155 -13.13 -2.48 -7.01
CA ARG A 155 -12.42 -1.45 -7.78
C ARG A 155 -10.96 -1.87 -7.98
N ALA A 156 -10.27 -1.15 -8.86
CA ALA A 156 -8.82 -1.25 -9.06
C ALA A 156 -8.26 -2.58 -9.63
N THR A 157 -9.10 -3.58 -9.97
CA THR A 157 -8.62 -4.87 -10.46
C THR A 157 -7.79 -4.76 -11.75
N GLU A 158 -8.25 -3.99 -12.76
CA GLU A 158 -7.46 -3.82 -13.99
C GLU A 158 -6.15 -3.07 -13.71
N GLN A 159 -6.21 -2.06 -12.85
CA GLN A 159 -5.09 -1.18 -12.56
C GLN A 159 -3.99 -1.93 -11.83
N ARG A 160 -4.33 -2.76 -10.83
CA ARG A 160 -3.37 -3.65 -10.15
C ARG A 160 -2.77 -4.67 -11.12
N ASN A 161 -3.59 -5.25 -12.01
CA ASN A 161 -3.11 -6.19 -13.03
C ASN A 161 -2.21 -5.52 -14.09
N ALA A 162 -2.46 -4.27 -14.46
CA ALA A 162 -1.58 -3.52 -15.34
C ALA A 162 -0.23 -3.23 -14.69
N GLY A 163 -0.21 -2.92 -13.39
CA GLY A 163 1.04 -2.80 -12.63
C GLY A 163 1.82 -4.13 -12.56
N LEU A 164 1.14 -5.26 -12.34
CA LEU A 164 1.73 -6.60 -12.40
C LEU A 164 2.31 -6.92 -13.79
N ALA A 165 1.57 -6.61 -14.85
CA ALA A 165 2.00 -6.83 -16.23
C ALA A 165 3.25 -6.00 -16.57
N TRP A 166 3.25 -4.72 -16.18
CA TRP A 166 4.41 -3.84 -16.36
C TRP A 166 5.64 -4.37 -15.63
N LEU A 167 5.51 -4.80 -14.37
CA LEU A 167 6.63 -5.37 -13.60
C LEU A 167 7.22 -6.61 -14.30
N ARG A 168 6.37 -7.52 -14.75
CA ARG A 168 6.81 -8.73 -15.47
C ARG A 168 7.56 -8.38 -16.74
N GLN A 169 6.99 -7.49 -17.56
CA GLN A 169 7.63 -7.04 -18.79
C GLN A 169 8.97 -6.34 -18.52
N ARG A 170 9.03 -5.46 -17.51
CA ARG A 170 10.21 -4.66 -17.17
C ARG A 170 11.41 -5.52 -16.75
N HIS A 171 11.16 -6.65 -16.10
CA HIS A 171 12.18 -7.52 -15.52
C HIS A 171 12.40 -8.85 -16.27
N GLN A 172 11.64 -9.15 -17.33
CA GLN A 172 11.73 -10.40 -18.08
C GLN A 172 13.15 -10.74 -18.59
N HIS A 173 13.94 -9.72 -18.91
CA HIS A 173 15.29 -9.88 -19.49
C HIS A 173 16.42 -9.40 -18.57
N GLN A 174 16.11 -9.08 -17.32
CA GLN A 174 17.10 -8.58 -16.37
C GLN A 174 17.51 -9.68 -15.39
N ARG A 175 18.78 -9.66 -14.97
CA ARG A 175 19.22 -10.44 -13.81
C ARG A 175 18.29 -10.10 -12.64
N ALA A 176 17.79 -11.11 -11.94
CA ALA A 176 16.85 -10.94 -10.84
C ALA A 176 17.41 -9.92 -9.82
N GLN A 177 16.81 -8.73 -9.80
CA GLN A 177 17.12 -7.70 -8.82
C GLN A 177 16.29 -7.95 -7.57
N PRO A 178 16.86 -7.75 -6.37
CA PRO A 178 16.07 -7.84 -5.14
C PRO A 178 14.99 -6.75 -5.16
N GLY A 179 13.75 -7.16 -4.96
CA GLY A 179 12.63 -6.24 -4.94
C GLY A 179 11.41 -6.84 -4.27
N VAL A 180 10.53 -5.96 -3.82
CA VAL A 180 9.27 -6.32 -3.17
C VAL A 180 8.15 -5.47 -3.77
N LEU A 181 7.02 -6.09 -4.04
CA LEU A 181 5.81 -5.48 -4.54
C LEU A 181 4.82 -5.28 -3.39
N PHE A 182 4.20 -4.10 -3.33
CA PHE A 182 3.14 -3.75 -2.40
C PHE A 182 1.98 -3.05 -3.14
N PHE A 183 0.73 -3.38 -2.80
CA PHE A 183 -0.47 -2.75 -3.38
C PHE A 183 -0.97 -1.65 -2.45
N ALA A 184 -0.79 -0.40 -2.86
CA ALA A 184 -1.02 0.78 -2.05
C ALA A 184 -2.17 1.63 -2.61
N ASP A 185 -3.39 1.48 -2.11
CA ASP A 185 -4.50 2.35 -2.50
C ASP A 185 -4.20 3.82 -2.12
N ASP A 186 -4.70 4.76 -2.92
CA ASP A 186 -4.30 6.18 -2.86
C ASP A 186 -4.82 6.95 -1.63
N ASP A 187 -5.81 6.40 -0.93
CA ASP A 187 -6.48 7.00 0.22
C ASP A 187 -6.11 6.37 1.58
N ASN A 188 -5.33 5.31 1.56
CA ASN A 188 -4.82 4.64 2.75
C ASN A 188 -3.69 5.45 3.41
N THR A 189 -3.43 5.18 4.69
CA THR A 189 -2.36 5.83 5.47
C THR A 189 -1.28 4.81 5.83
N TYR A 190 0.00 5.16 5.60
CA TYR A 190 1.13 4.24 5.76
C TYR A 190 2.18 4.81 6.71
N SER A 191 2.60 4.03 7.72
CA SER A 191 3.76 4.38 8.55
C SER A 191 5.06 4.14 7.78
N LEU A 192 6.09 4.96 8.00
CA LEU A 192 7.43 4.74 7.44
C LEU A 192 8.04 3.41 7.89
N GLU A 193 7.69 2.95 9.09
CA GLU A 193 8.12 1.67 9.65
C GLU A 193 7.66 0.47 8.79
N LEU A 194 6.47 0.56 8.18
CA LEU A 194 5.92 -0.49 7.32
C LEU A 194 6.85 -0.83 6.14
N PHE A 195 7.48 0.20 5.55
CA PHE A 195 8.35 0.02 4.39
C PHE A 195 9.64 -0.71 4.77
N GLN A 196 10.12 -0.56 6.01
CA GLN A 196 11.28 -1.32 6.49
C GLN A 196 10.90 -2.78 6.76
N GLU A 197 9.72 -3.02 7.33
CA GLU A 197 9.18 -4.37 7.56
C GLU A 197 9.04 -5.18 6.26
N MET A 198 8.43 -4.60 5.22
CA MET A 198 8.19 -5.29 3.95
C MET A 198 9.47 -5.46 3.11
N ARG A 199 10.49 -4.62 3.29
CA ARG A 199 11.73 -4.61 2.49
C ARG A 199 12.40 -5.98 2.39
N THR A 200 12.32 -6.74 3.48
CA THR A 200 13.02 -8.02 3.66
C THR A 200 12.16 -9.24 3.28
N THR A 201 11.04 -9.03 2.60
CA THR A 201 10.15 -10.12 2.15
C THR A 201 10.86 -11.07 1.19
N ARG A 202 10.88 -12.36 1.51
CA ARG A 202 11.46 -13.41 0.65
C ARG A 202 10.42 -14.07 -0.24
N LYS A 203 9.23 -14.36 0.29
CA LYS A 203 8.06 -14.87 -0.45
C LYS A 203 6.90 -13.90 -0.36
N VAL A 204 6.10 -14.02 0.69
CA VAL A 204 4.94 -13.16 0.96
C VAL A 204 4.96 -12.79 2.43
N SER A 205 4.96 -11.50 2.72
CA SER A 205 4.88 -10.98 4.09
C SER A 205 3.51 -10.42 4.39
N VAL A 206 3.09 -10.52 5.66
CA VAL A 206 1.75 -10.10 6.11
C VAL A 206 1.80 -9.33 7.43
N TRP A 207 0.84 -8.44 7.64
CA TRP A 207 0.74 -7.59 8.84
C TRP A 207 -0.71 -7.16 9.15
N PRO A 208 -0.97 -6.62 10.36
CA PRO A 208 -2.26 -6.04 10.72
C PRO A 208 -2.61 -4.79 9.89
N VAL A 209 -3.89 -4.63 9.56
CA VAL A 209 -4.45 -3.46 8.88
C VAL A 209 -5.50 -2.81 9.77
N GLY A 210 -5.36 -1.52 10.04
CA GLY A 210 -6.31 -0.74 10.81
C GLY A 210 -7.55 -0.36 10.00
N LEU A 211 -8.70 -0.22 10.66
CA LEU A 211 -9.95 0.33 10.11
C LEU A 211 -10.52 -0.44 8.91
N VAL A 212 -10.40 -1.77 8.92
CA VAL A 212 -10.90 -2.66 7.85
C VAL A 212 -11.86 -3.71 8.40
N GLY A 213 -12.69 -4.29 7.53
CA GLY A 213 -13.62 -5.38 7.89
C GLY A 213 -14.66 -5.03 8.96
N GLY A 214 -15.02 -3.75 9.10
CA GLY A 214 -15.93 -3.27 10.14
C GLY A 214 -15.35 -3.37 11.56
N ARG A 215 -14.02 -3.44 11.69
CA ARG A 215 -13.30 -3.55 12.96
C ARG A 215 -12.27 -2.44 13.15
N ARG A 216 -11.77 -2.30 14.38
CA ARG A 216 -10.61 -1.42 14.68
C ARG A 216 -9.38 -1.81 13.87
N TYR A 217 -9.19 -3.12 13.67
CA TYR A 217 -8.16 -3.71 12.83
C TYR A 217 -8.53 -5.16 12.51
N GLU A 218 -7.93 -5.69 11.46
CA GLU A 218 -7.81 -7.12 11.18
C GLU A 218 -6.34 -7.53 11.21
N ARG A 219 -6.04 -8.80 11.53
CA ARG A 219 -4.65 -9.28 11.57
C ARG A 219 -4.52 -10.77 11.29
N PRO A 220 -3.34 -11.22 10.80
CA PRO A 220 -2.93 -12.61 10.92
C PRO A 220 -2.84 -13.03 12.41
N LEU A 221 -3.25 -14.27 12.70
CA LEU A 221 -2.97 -14.96 13.96
C LEU A 221 -1.66 -15.72 13.78
N VAL A 222 -0.72 -15.53 14.72
CA VAL A 222 0.64 -16.04 14.61
C VAL A 222 1.00 -16.84 15.86
N GLU A 223 1.48 -18.05 15.66
CA GLU A 223 2.02 -18.93 16.69
C GLU A 223 3.40 -19.44 16.23
N ASN A 224 4.41 -19.38 17.11
CA ASN A 224 5.78 -19.84 16.80
C ASN A 224 6.36 -19.27 15.49
N GLY A 225 6.04 -18.00 15.18
CA GLY A 225 6.50 -17.31 13.97
C GLY A 225 5.81 -17.78 12.67
N LYS A 226 4.71 -18.53 12.77
CA LYS A 226 3.91 -19.01 11.64
C LYS A 226 2.49 -18.49 11.71
N VAL A 227 1.92 -18.13 10.56
CA VAL A 227 0.50 -17.77 10.47
C VAL A 227 -0.34 -19.04 10.62
N VAL A 228 -1.29 -19.02 11.55
CA VAL A 228 -2.17 -20.18 11.85
C VAL A 228 -3.66 -19.86 11.63
N GLY A 229 -3.98 -18.60 11.36
CA GLY A 229 -5.36 -18.16 11.12
C GLY A 229 -5.48 -16.66 10.97
N TRP A 230 -6.71 -16.16 11.05
CA TRP A 230 -7.03 -14.75 10.76
C TRP A 230 -8.00 -14.18 11.79
N TYR A 231 -7.65 -13.04 12.37
CA TYR A 231 -8.57 -12.22 13.15
C TYR A 231 -9.27 -11.24 12.21
N THR A 232 -10.47 -11.61 11.76
CA THR A 232 -11.27 -10.83 10.80
C THR A 232 -12.74 -10.84 11.21
N GLY A 233 -13.47 -9.78 10.86
CA GLY A 233 -14.93 -9.71 11.03
C GLY A 233 -15.70 -10.30 9.86
N TRP A 234 -15.02 -10.61 8.75
CA TRP A 234 -15.65 -10.92 7.49
C TRP A 234 -14.97 -12.10 6.80
N ARG A 235 -15.69 -13.22 6.75
CA ARG A 235 -15.28 -14.47 6.09
C ARG A 235 -13.88 -14.95 6.50
N ALA A 236 -13.79 -15.39 7.75
CA ALA A 236 -12.58 -15.99 8.32
C ALA A 236 -12.21 -17.34 7.68
N ASP A 237 -13.16 -17.99 6.98
CA ASP A 237 -12.99 -19.23 6.22
C ASP A 237 -12.16 -19.06 4.94
N ARG A 238 -11.90 -17.81 4.52
CA ARG A 238 -11.07 -17.55 3.34
C ARG A 238 -9.65 -18.06 3.57
N PRO A 239 -9.01 -18.71 2.57
CA PRO A 239 -7.64 -19.19 2.69
C PRO A 239 -6.65 -18.11 3.14
N PHE A 240 -6.84 -16.89 2.63
CA PHE A 240 -6.15 -15.68 3.08
C PHE A 240 -7.18 -14.61 3.40
N ALA A 241 -7.62 -14.53 4.66
CA ALA A 241 -8.58 -13.54 5.11
C ALA A 241 -7.88 -12.24 5.53
N ILE A 242 -7.35 -11.53 4.53
CA ILE A 242 -6.57 -10.31 4.68
C ILE A 242 -7.02 -9.25 3.65
N ASP A 243 -6.78 -7.98 3.98
CA ASP A 243 -6.99 -6.84 3.08
C ASP A 243 -5.82 -6.65 2.09
N MET A 244 -6.08 -5.94 0.99
CA MET A 244 -5.08 -5.62 -0.05
C MET A 244 -3.84 -4.91 0.51
N ALA A 245 -4.01 -4.02 1.50
CA ALA A 245 -2.93 -3.28 2.12
C ALA A 245 -2.17 -4.09 3.18
N GLY A 246 -2.58 -5.34 3.45
CA GLY A 246 -2.06 -6.18 4.53
C GLY A 246 -0.89 -7.09 4.16
N PHE A 247 -0.43 -7.08 2.90
CA PHE A 247 0.63 -7.98 2.45
C PHE A 247 1.55 -7.35 1.40
N ALA A 248 2.75 -7.90 1.29
CA ALA A 248 3.67 -7.66 0.18
C ALA A 248 4.24 -8.97 -0.37
N VAL A 249 4.68 -8.94 -1.63
CA VAL A 249 5.15 -10.13 -2.35
C VAL A 249 6.54 -9.85 -2.91
N SER A 250 7.49 -10.77 -2.76
CA SER A 250 8.80 -10.59 -3.38
C SER A 250 8.68 -10.55 -4.91
N LEU A 251 9.49 -9.72 -5.55
CA LEU A 251 9.52 -9.60 -7.01
C LEU A 251 9.78 -10.96 -7.66
N GLN A 252 10.66 -11.78 -7.06
CA GLN A 252 10.93 -13.13 -7.52
C GLN A 252 9.66 -13.99 -7.60
N VAL A 253 8.82 -13.99 -6.57
CA VAL A 253 7.54 -14.74 -6.59
C VAL A 253 6.61 -14.22 -7.69
N ILE A 254 6.53 -12.92 -7.92
CA ILE A 254 5.70 -12.33 -8.99
C ILE A 254 6.19 -12.75 -10.39
N LEU A 255 7.50 -12.82 -10.60
CA LEU A 255 8.12 -13.21 -11.87
C LEU A 255 8.04 -14.71 -12.11
N SER A 256 8.19 -15.54 -11.07
CA SER A 256 8.04 -17.00 -11.14
C SER A 256 6.60 -17.45 -11.38
N ASN A 257 5.61 -16.58 -11.14
CA ASN A 257 4.19 -16.87 -11.34
C ASN A 257 3.56 -15.92 -12.37
N PRO A 258 3.97 -15.96 -13.67
CA PRO A 258 3.57 -14.97 -14.67
C PRO A 258 2.06 -14.97 -14.97
N LYS A 259 1.38 -16.09 -14.70
CA LYS A 259 -0.07 -16.25 -14.87
C LYS A 259 -0.89 -15.76 -13.66
N ALA A 260 -0.26 -15.51 -12.51
CA ALA A 260 -0.97 -15.08 -11.31
C ALA A 260 -1.45 -13.63 -11.45
N VAL A 261 -2.77 -13.42 -11.48
CA VAL A 261 -3.40 -12.10 -11.58
C VAL A 261 -4.61 -12.03 -10.66
N PHE A 262 -5.03 -10.81 -10.33
CA PHE A 262 -6.29 -10.61 -9.63
C PHE A 262 -7.46 -10.94 -10.56
N LYS A 263 -8.34 -11.81 -10.09
CA LYS A 263 -9.53 -12.21 -10.83
C LYS A 263 -10.68 -11.26 -10.53
N ARG A 264 -11.18 -10.54 -11.54
CA ARG A 264 -12.37 -9.69 -11.40
C ARG A 264 -13.62 -10.51 -11.12
N ARG A 265 -13.78 -11.60 -11.87
CA ARG A 265 -14.79 -12.63 -11.59
C ARG A 265 -14.17 -13.61 -10.60
N GLY A 266 -13.87 -13.12 -9.41
CA GLY A 266 -13.49 -13.96 -8.28
C GLY A 266 -14.64 -14.89 -7.93
N SER A 267 -14.36 -15.92 -7.13
CA SER A 267 -15.38 -16.89 -6.71
C SER A 267 -16.57 -16.20 -6.02
N GLN A 268 -16.31 -15.17 -5.20
CA GLN A 268 -17.29 -14.40 -4.42
C GLN A 268 -16.75 -12.98 -4.13
N PRO A 269 -17.59 -11.99 -3.76
CA PRO A 269 -17.12 -10.70 -3.23
C PRO A 269 -16.09 -10.91 -2.11
N GLY A 270 -15.04 -10.07 -2.08
CA GLY A 270 -13.90 -10.09 -1.13
C GLY A 270 -13.02 -11.35 -1.16
N MET A 271 -13.07 -12.13 -2.25
CA MET A 271 -12.11 -13.21 -2.52
C MET A 271 -10.91 -12.75 -3.34
N GLN A 272 -10.80 -11.48 -3.73
CA GLN A 272 -9.81 -11.04 -4.70
C GLN A 272 -8.37 -11.25 -4.21
N GLU A 273 -8.11 -10.93 -2.94
CA GLU A 273 -6.83 -11.11 -2.26
C GLU A 273 -6.52 -12.60 -2.12
N SER A 274 -7.47 -13.38 -1.59
CA SER A 274 -7.35 -14.83 -1.45
C SER A 274 -7.09 -15.54 -2.78
N ASP A 275 -7.88 -15.25 -3.81
CA ASP A 275 -7.76 -15.87 -5.12
C ASP A 275 -6.39 -15.55 -5.75
N PHE A 276 -5.82 -14.36 -5.48
CA PHE A 276 -4.47 -14.00 -5.90
C PHE A 276 -3.39 -14.75 -5.10
N LEU A 277 -3.44 -14.68 -3.76
CA LEU A 277 -2.42 -15.27 -2.88
C LEU A 277 -2.32 -16.79 -3.02
N LYS A 278 -3.45 -17.48 -3.20
CA LYS A 278 -3.49 -18.94 -3.48
C LYS A 278 -2.71 -19.36 -4.73
N GLN A 279 -2.48 -18.44 -5.67
CA GLN A 279 -1.73 -18.74 -6.89
C GLN A 279 -0.21 -18.64 -6.69
N ILE A 280 0.25 -18.07 -5.57
CA ILE A 280 1.66 -17.68 -5.40
C ILE A 280 2.32 -18.15 -4.10
N THR A 281 1.55 -18.58 -3.09
CA THR A 281 2.08 -19.03 -1.81
C THR A 281 1.08 -19.90 -1.03
N THR A 282 1.54 -20.52 0.06
CA THR A 282 0.70 -21.17 1.07
C THR A 282 0.71 -20.40 2.40
N VAL A 283 -0.17 -20.74 3.35
CA VAL A 283 -0.26 -20.04 4.65
C VAL A 283 1.03 -20.24 5.48
N GLU A 284 1.66 -21.41 5.37
CA GLU A 284 2.86 -21.78 6.11
C GLU A 284 4.13 -21.04 5.64
N GLU A 285 4.08 -20.53 4.41
CA GLU A 285 5.14 -19.75 3.77
C GLU A 285 5.06 -18.25 4.06
N LEU A 286 3.95 -17.79 4.66
CA LEU A 286 3.78 -16.38 5.00
C LEU A 286 4.79 -15.94 6.07
N GLU A 287 5.31 -14.73 5.89
CA GLU A 287 6.26 -14.10 6.78
C GLU A 287 5.54 -13.04 7.65
N PRO A 288 5.24 -13.34 8.93
CA PRO A 288 4.58 -12.37 9.80
C PRO A 288 5.52 -11.20 10.12
N LYS A 289 5.05 -9.98 9.86
CA LYS A 289 5.74 -8.71 10.14
C LYS A 289 5.07 -7.97 11.29
N ALA A 290 5.55 -6.78 11.62
CA ALA A 290 4.98 -5.87 12.60
C ALA A 290 4.87 -6.52 14.00
N ASN A 291 6.01 -6.99 14.52
CA ASN A 291 6.13 -7.69 15.80
C ASN A 291 5.20 -8.91 15.92
N ASN A 292 5.35 -9.90 15.02
CA ASN A 292 4.45 -11.07 14.94
C ASN A 292 2.97 -10.68 14.83
N CYS A 293 2.70 -9.68 13.99
CA CYS A 293 1.36 -9.15 13.73
C CYS A 293 0.65 -8.59 14.95
N THR A 294 1.38 -7.92 15.86
CA THR A 294 0.82 -7.28 17.06
C THR A 294 0.76 -5.74 16.97
N LYS A 295 1.33 -5.15 15.91
CA LYS A 295 1.37 -3.70 15.69
C LYS A 295 0.67 -3.30 14.39
N VAL A 296 -0.14 -2.24 14.44
CA VAL A 296 -0.79 -1.67 13.25
C VAL A 296 0.14 -0.60 12.64
N LEU A 297 0.56 -0.80 11.40
CA LEU A 297 1.48 0.09 10.66
C LEU A 297 0.86 0.68 9.37
N VAL A 298 -0.37 0.28 9.06
CA VAL A 298 -1.17 0.75 7.92
C VAL A 298 -2.63 0.86 8.32
N TRP A 299 -3.31 1.88 7.81
CA TRP A 299 -4.72 2.14 8.09
C TRP A 299 -5.48 2.33 6.78
N HIS A 300 -6.60 1.62 6.65
CA HIS A 300 -7.50 1.70 5.51
C HIS A 300 -8.44 2.92 5.64
N THR A 301 -7.84 4.11 5.69
CA THR A 301 -8.56 5.39 5.75
C THR A 301 -9.40 5.62 4.50
N ARG A 302 -10.51 6.36 4.65
CA ARG A 302 -11.35 6.80 3.54
C ARG A 302 -11.66 8.27 3.74
N THR A 303 -11.47 9.06 2.69
CA THR A 303 -11.86 10.47 2.70
C THR A 303 -13.34 10.60 2.38
N GLU A 304 -14.03 11.45 3.13
CA GLU A 304 -15.45 11.72 2.92
C GLU A 304 -15.72 12.27 1.51
N LYS A 305 -16.96 12.11 1.04
CA LYS A 305 -17.38 12.69 -0.23
C LYS A 305 -17.42 14.21 -0.09
N VAL A 306 -16.71 14.91 -0.99
CA VAL A 306 -16.67 16.37 -0.99
C VAL A 306 -18.07 16.96 -1.16
N ASN A 307 -18.42 17.88 -0.26
CA ASN A 307 -19.63 18.67 -0.36
C ASN A 307 -19.37 19.91 -1.23
N LEU A 308 -19.89 19.89 -2.46
CA LEU A 308 -19.82 20.99 -3.43
C LEU A 308 -21.19 21.68 -3.60
N ALA A 309 -22.02 21.74 -2.53
CA ALA A 309 -23.35 22.34 -2.60
C ALA A 309 -23.34 23.84 -2.99
N ASN A 310 -22.27 24.56 -2.65
CA ASN A 310 -22.10 25.98 -2.94
C ASN A 310 -21.25 26.24 -4.21
N GLU A 311 -20.95 25.21 -5.02
CA GLU A 311 -20.19 25.39 -6.27
C GLU A 311 -21.01 26.25 -7.26
N PRO A 312 -20.54 27.44 -7.66
CA PRO A 312 -21.27 28.31 -8.57
C PRO A 312 -21.44 27.63 -9.95
N LYS A 313 -22.68 27.61 -10.48
CA LYS A 313 -22.94 27.10 -11.84
C LYS A 313 -22.84 28.18 -12.93
N TYR A 314 -23.02 29.45 -12.55
CA TYR A 314 -23.14 30.58 -13.49
C TYR A 314 -22.05 31.64 -13.26
N HIS A 315 -21.81 32.02 -12.00
CA HIS A 315 -20.77 32.99 -11.64
C HIS A 315 -19.45 32.28 -11.35
N LEU A 316 -18.84 31.71 -12.40
CA LEU A 316 -17.57 31.01 -12.30
C LEU A 316 -16.42 31.99 -12.01
N ASP A 317 -15.38 31.51 -11.33
CA ASP A 317 -14.13 32.24 -11.21
C ASP A 317 -13.49 32.45 -12.61
N THR A 318 -12.86 33.60 -12.77
CA THR A 318 -12.12 34.00 -13.98
C THR A 318 -10.87 33.15 -14.22
N VAL A 319 -10.31 32.57 -13.15
CA VAL A 319 -9.12 31.72 -13.21
C VAL A 319 -9.50 30.26 -12.99
N LYS A 320 -9.08 29.39 -13.90
CA LYS A 320 -9.29 27.93 -13.75
C LYS A 320 -8.26 27.35 -12.79
N ILE A 321 -8.69 26.99 -11.59
CA ILE A 321 -7.82 26.42 -10.54
C ILE A 321 -7.94 24.89 -10.51
N GLU A 322 -6.81 24.19 -10.60
CA GLU A 322 -6.74 22.73 -10.48
C GLU A 322 -6.69 22.32 -8.99
N VAL A 323 -7.76 21.66 -8.53
CA VAL A 323 -7.90 21.15 -7.14
C VAL A 323 -7.46 19.70 -7.03
#